data_AF-A0A7Y4YT01-F1
#
_entry.id   AF-A0A7Y4YT01-F1
#
_cell.length_a   1.000
_cell.length_b   1.000
_cell.length_c   1.000
_cell.angle_alpha   90.00
_cell.angle_beta   90.00
_cell.angle_gamma   90.00
#
_symmetry.space_group_name_H-M   'P 1'
#
loop_
_entity.id
_entity.type
_entity.pdbx_description
1 polymer ?
#
loop_
_entity_poly.entity_id
_entity_poly.type
_entity_poly.pdbx_seq_one_letter_code
_entity_poly.pdbx_strand_id
1 'polypeptide(L)' 'SLMTAARLPDWIAASEDDYVAKAIEFSQAIPRLAALRAGLREQVRVSPLFDAPRFAKHFEQALWGMWQANQAAS' A
#
# COMPACT_ATOMS: atom_id res chain seq x y z
N SER A 1 -2.65 3.95 -0.18
CA SER A 1 -1.21 3.61 -0.09
C SER A 1 -1.00 2.10 0.04
N LEU A 2 -1.48 1.42 1.09
CA LEU A 2 -1.23 -0.02 1.30
C LEU A 2 -1.85 -0.92 0.21
N MET A 3 -3.14 -0.77 -0.08
CA MET A 3 -3.82 -1.57 -1.11
C MET A 3 -3.20 -1.35 -2.50
N THR A 4 -2.83 -0.11 -2.82
CA THR A 4 -2.11 0.24 -4.05
C THR A 4 -0.74 -0.44 -4.12
N ALA A 5 0.03 -0.44 -3.03
CA ALA A 5 1.33 -1.12 -2.97
C ALA A 5 1.17 -2.64 -3.12
N ALA A 6 0.09 -3.20 -2.57
CA ALA A 6 -0.30 -4.58 -2.77
C ALA A 6 -0.93 -4.86 -4.15
N ARG A 7 -1.00 -3.89 -5.09
CA ARG A 7 -1.67 -4.01 -6.40
C ARG A 7 -3.15 -4.42 -6.32
N LEU A 8 -3.86 -3.92 -5.31
CA LEU A 8 -5.28 -4.14 -5.07
C LEU A 8 -6.07 -2.81 -5.06
N PRO A 9 -6.00 -1.97 -6.11
CA PRO A 9 -6.74 -0.71 -6.13
C PRO A 9 -8.26 -0.91 -6.03
N ASP A 10 -8.80 -1.99 -6.62
CA ASP A 10 -10.24 -2.27 -6.65
C ASP A 10 -10.83 -2.61 -5.28
N TRP A 11 -9.98 -2.83 -4.28
CA TRP A 11 -10.38 -3.09 -2.90
C TRP A 11 -10.56 -1.80 -2.09
N ILE A 12 -10.25 -0.64 -2.67
CA ILE A 12 -10.44 0.66 -2.04
C ILE A 12 -11.89 1.08 -2.30
N ALA A 13 -12.67 1.22 -1.23
CA ALA A 13 -14.02 1.76 -1.30
C ALA A 13 -13.98 3.30 -1.35
N ALA A 14 -14.85 3.90 -2.16
CA ALA A 14 -14.97 5.36 -2.29
C ALA A 14 -16.00 5.97 -1.32
N SER A 15 -16.89 5.15 -0.76
CA SER A 15 -17.93 5.53 0.20
C SER A 15 -18.29 4.34 1.10
N GLU A 16 -19.13 4.58 2.11
CA GLU A 16 -19.68 3.52 2.95
C GLU A 16 -20.55 2.53 2.15
N ASP A 17 -21.42 3.03 1.26
CA ASP A 17 -22.23 2.19 0.39
C ASP A 17 -21.37 1.31 -0.53
N ASP A 18 -20.29 1.86 -1.09
CA ASP A 18 -19.35 1.12 -1.92
C ASP A 18 -18.57 0.07 -1.10
N TYR A 19 -18.26 0.37 0.16
CA TYR A 19 -17.66 -0.59 1.08
C TYR A 19 -18.57 -1.80 1.31
N VAL A 20 -19.86 -1.56 1.57
CA VAL A 20 -20.86 -2.63 1.76
C VAL A 20 -21.03 -3.44 0.49
N ALA A 21 -21.15 -2.78 -0.68
CA ALA A 21 -21.29 -3.45 -1.96
C ALA A 21 -20.09 -4.37 -2.26
N LYS A 22 -18.86 -3.89 -2.07
CA LYS A 22 -17.64 -4.68 -2.22
C LYS A 22 -17.56 -5.84 -1.24
N ALA A 23 -17.96 -5.64 0.02
CA ALA A 23 -17.97 -6.71 1.02
C ALA A 23 -18.91 -7.84 0.61
N ILE A 24 -20.11 -7.51 0.10
CA ILE A 24 -21.06 -8.48 -0.43
C ILE A 24 -20.46 -9.21 -1.65
N GLU A 25 -19.92 -8.49 -2.63
CA GLU A 25 -19.28 -9.07 -3.82
C GLU A 25 -18.18 -10.07 -3.42
N PHE A 26 -17.26 -9.65 -2.56
CA PHE A 26 -16.13 -10.49 -2.15
C PHE A 26 -16.57 -11.70 -1.33
N SER A 27 -17.60 -11.56 -0.48
CA SER A 27 -18.14 -12.69 0.30
C SER A 27 -18.70 -13.82 -0.59
N GLN A 28 -19.16 -13.49 -1.80
CA GLN A 28 -19.69 -14.45 -2.76
C GLN A 28 -18.57 -15.11 -3.60
N ALA A 29 -17.37 -14.51 -3.64
CA ALA A 29 -16.25 -14.92 -4.48
C ALA A 29 -15.18 -15.71 -3.71
N ILE A 30 -15.58 -16.69 -2.89
CA ILE A 30 -14.67 -17.46 -2.02
C ILE A 30 -13.46 -18.09 -2.75
N PRO A 31 -13.60 -18.71 -3.93
CA PRO A 31 -12.43 -19.24 -4.66
C PRO A 31 -11.43 -18.15 -5.08
N ARG A 32 -11.93 -16.97 -5.48
CA ARG A 32 -11.09 -15.81 -5.83
C ARG A 32 -10.34 -15.29 -4.60
N LEU A 33 -10.99 -15.24 -3.45
CA LEU A 33 -10.36 -14.87 -2.17
C LEU A 33 -9.27 -15.86 -1.75
N ALA A 34 -9.50 -17.17 -1.93
CA ALA A 34 -8.51 -18.19 -1.61
C ALA A 34 -7.27 -18.07 -2.51
N ALA A 35 -7.46 -17.88 -3.82
CA ALA A 35 -6.37 -17.66 -4.77
C ALA A 35 -5.58 -16.39 -4.44
N LEU A 36 -6.27 -15.28 -4.14
CA LEU A 36 -5.63 -14.04 -3.70
C LEU A 36 -4.80 -14.27 -2.44
N ARG A 37 -5.39 -14.90 -1.41
CA ARG A 37 -4.70 -15.17 -0.13
C ARG A 37 -3.44 -16.02 -0.32
N ALA A 38 -3.47 -17.00 -1.23
CA ALA A 38 -2.33 -17.84 -1.53
C ALA A 38 -1.15 -17.06 -2.16
N GLY A 39 -1.43 -16.09 -3.04
CA GLY A 39 -0.42 -15.29 -3.73
C GLY A 39 0.01 -14.01 -3.00
N LEU A 40 -0.81 -13.50 -2.07
CA LEU A 40 -0.66 -12.16 -1.51
C LEU A 40 0.69 -11.93 -0.83
N ARG A 41 1.22 -12.95 -0.12
CA ARG A 41 2.50 -12.82 0.59
C ARG A 41 3.65 -12.52 -0.38
N GLU A 42 3.72 -13.24 -1.49
CA GLU A 42 4.78 -13.03 -2.48
C GLU A 42 4.59 -11.70 -3.23
N GLN A 43 3.35 -11.41 -3.62
CA GLN A 43 2.97 -10.15 -4.28
C GLN A 43 3.38 -8.92 -3.47
N VAL A 44 3.19 -8.97 -2.15
CA VAL A 44 3.53 -7.88 -1.24
C VAL A 44 5.03 -7.85 -0.94
N ARG A 45 5.70 -9.02 -0.81
CA ARG A 45 7.14 -9.11 -0.58
C ARG A 45 7.97 -8.42 -1.65
N VAL A 46 7.54 -8.51 -2.91
CA VAL A 46 8.22 -7.85 -4.05
C VAL A 46 7.77 -6.41 -4.28
N SER A 47 6.83 -5.91 -3.47
CA SER A 47 6.36 -4.52 -3.58
C SER A 47 7.33 -3.54 -2.92
N PRO A 48 7.31 -2.25 -3.31
CA PRO A 48 8.12 -1.21 -2.66
C PRO A 48 7.89 -1.06 -1.16
N LEU A 49 6.78 -1.60 -0.61
CA LEU A 49 6.50 -1.56 0.82
C LEU A 49 7.52 -2.38 1.64
N PHE A 50 8.07 -3.45 1.05
CA PHE A 50 9.03 -4.34 1.71
C PHE A 50 10.47 -4.15 1.22
N ASP A 51 10.71 -3.10 0.41
CA ASP A 51 12.05 -2.67 0.01
C ASP A 51 12.64 -1.74 1.09
N ALA A 52 13.09 -2.35 2.19
CA ALA A 52 13.64 -1.62 3.34
C ALA A 52 14.85 -0.74 2.98
N PRO A 53 15.83 -1.19 2.14
CA PRO A 53 16.92 -0.32 1.69
C PRO A 53 16.44 0.93 0.94
N ARG A 54 15.46 0.78 0.03
CA ARG A 54 14.90 1.92 -0.70
C ARG A 54 14.14 2.87 0.23
N PHE A 55 13.38 2.32 1.19
CA PHE A 55 12.72 3.12 2.21
C PHE A 55 13.72 3.95 3.01
N ALA A 56 14.78 3.33 3.52
CA ALA A 56 15.83 4.02 4.29
C ALA A 56 16.46 5.17 3.49
N LYS A 57 16.81 4.92 2.22
CA LYS A 57 17.37 5.96 1.35
C LYS A 57 16.42 7.15 1.17
N HIS A 58 15.14 6.91 0.88
CA HIS A 58 14.17 8.00 0.74
C HIS A 58 13.96 8.76 2.06
N PHE A 59 13.97 8.04 3.18
CA PHE A 59 13.85 8.63 4.51
C PHE A 59 15.04 9.53 4.85
N GLU A 60 16.27 9.06 4.63
CA GLU A 60 17.50 9.85 4.80
C GLU A 60 17.49 11.10 3.93
N GLN A 61 17.09 10.99 2.65
CA GLN A 61 16.98 12.13 1.75
C GLN A 61 15.97 13.17 2.26
N ALA A 62 14.83 12.73 2.79
CA ALA A 62 13.83 13.62 3.37
C ALA A 62 14.36 14.33 4.63
N LEU A 63 15.05 13.61 5.53
CA LEU A 63 15.69 14.19 6.71
C LEU A 63 16.73 15.25 6.34
N TRP A 64 17.61 14.95 5.38
CA TRP A 64 18.60 15.91 4.90
C TRP A 64 17.96 17.14 4.23
N GLY A 65 16.91 16.94 3.43
CA GLY A 65 16.16 18.04 2.81
C GLY A 65 15.53 18.98 3.84
N MET A 66 14.91 18.44 4.89
CA MET A 66 14.35 19.24 5.98
C MET A 66 15.45 20.00 6.74
N TRP A 67 16.59 19.38 7.00
CA TRP A 67 17.72 20.03 7.67
C TRP A 67 18.29 21.20 6.84
N GLN A 68 18.46 21.01 5.53
CA GLN A 68 18.92 22.07 4.62
C GLN A 68 17.92 23.22 4.56
N ALA A 69 16.62 22.93 4.47
CA ALA A 69 15.57 23.94 4.47
C ALA A 69 15.56 24.77 5.76
N ASN A 70 15.78 24.13 6.91
CA ASN A 70 15.86 24.82 8.19
C ASN A 70 17.11 25.71 8.31
N GLN A 71 18.25 25.28 7.76
CA GLN A 71 19.46 26.11 7.73
C GLN A 71 19.34 27.31 6.78
N ALA A 72 18.63 27.18 5.66
CA ALA A 72 18.39 28.28 4.74
C ALA A 72 17.39 29.32 5.28
N ALA A 73 16.62 28.96 6.31
CA ALA A 73 15.64 29.82 6.97
C ALA A 73 16.16 30.50 8.26
N SER A 74 17.41 30.19 8.66
CA SER A 74 18.12 30.80 9.80
C SER A 74 19.13 31.82 9.31
#